data_AF-A0AAT9LFM8-F1
#
_entry.id   AF-A0AAT9LFM8-F1
#
_cell.length_a   1.000
_cell.length_b   1.000
_cell.length_c   1.000
_cell.angle_alpha   90.00
_cell.angle_beta   90.00
_cell.angle_gamma   90.00
#
_symmetry.space_group_name_H-M   'P 1'
#
loop_
_entity.id
_entity.type
_entity.pdbx_description
1 polymer ?
#
loop_
_entity_poly.entity_id
_entity_poly.type
_entity_poly.pdbx_seq_one_letter_code
_entity_poly.pdbx_strand_id
1 'polypeptide(L)'
;MREDLVFSEILKCDGLSPTAKVIYFYAHLFRPTSIESLAEQSKLDRNTVSKACVELQKNGWLKTVSHGQRKVPVPVVPHSVQQIQAKFLETAFALAPQKGEFLTKGMLDILVPSRDYVDNARPDFLANPLTGESLEYDRYYLEGVAFEFNGSQHYGPTQKYPNKEEFKSIRARDLVKKGLSEEHGIILVTVSFRDLTLTRMQEKIPPRLPSCQVDTDGPYARTLERLSREYRATIAKIEKGQAQTEQI
;
A
#
# COMPACT_ATOMS: atom_id res chain seq x y z
N MET A 1 5.35 -0.52 -1.15
CA MET A 1 6.22 -1.69 -1.27
C MET A 1 7.57 -1.24 -0.72
N ARG A 2 8.40 -2.09 -0.12
CA ARG A 2 9.77 -1.64 0.27
C ARG A 2 10.63 -1.44 -0.97
N GLU A 3 10.57 -0.22 -1.52
CA GLU A 3 11.28 0.20 -2.74
C GLU A 3 12.79 0.24 -2.54
N ASP A 4 13.25 0.60 -1.34
CA ASP A 4 14.66 0.58 -0.94
C ASP A 4 15.30 -0.81 -1.13
N LEU A 5 14.57 -1.88 -0.85
CA LEU A 5 15.03 -3.25 -1.10
C LEU A 5 15.19 -3.51 -2.59
N VAL A 6 14.19 -3.14 -3.40
CA VAL A 6 14.24 -3.29 -4.87
C VAL A 6 15.43 -2.53 -5.45
N PHE A 7 15.64 -1.31 -4.98
CA PHE A 7 16.75 -0.45 -5.39
C PHE A 7 18.10 -0.99 -4.94
N SER A 8 18.19 -1.58 -3.74
CA SER A 8 19.40 -2.27 -3.30
C SER A 8 19.74 -3.45 -4.22
N GLU A 9 18.74 -4.25 -4.58
CA GLU A 9 18.94 -5.44 -5.42
C GLU A 9 19.30 -5.09 -6.88
N ILE A 10 18.71 -4.04 -7.46
CA ILE A 10 19.11 -3.62 -8.81
C ILE A 10 20.53 -3.06 -8.84
N LEU A 11 20.95 -2.34 -7.79
CA LEU A 11 22.32 -1.81 -7.68
C LEU A 11 23.36 -2.93 -7.59
N LYS A 12 23.03 -4.03 -6.91
CA LYS A 12 23.88 -5.24 -6.81
C LYS A 12 23.88 -6.12 -8.07
N CYS A 13 23.03 -5.84 -9.06
CA CYS A 13 22.96 -6.66 -10.26
C CYS A 13 24.18 -6.40 -11.16
N ASP A 14 25.09 -7.36 -11.25
CA ASP A 14 26.31 -7.28 -12.08
C ASP A 14 26.02 -7.34 -13.59
N GLY A 15 24.88 -7.94 -13.97
CA GLY A 15 24.42 -8.05 -15.35
C GLY A 15 23.80 -6.77 -15.93
N LEU A 16 23.87 -5.65 -15.20
CA LEU A 16 23.32 -4.35 -15.59
C LEU A 16 24.39 -3.25 -15.59
N SER A 17 24.46 -2.53 -16.70
CA SER A 17 25.24 -1.31 -16.83
C SER A 17 24.75 -0.22 -15.86
N PRO A 18 25.63 0.71 -15.43
CA PRO A 18 25.21 1.86 -14.62
C PRO A 18 24.07 2.65 -15.27
N THR A 19 24.11 2.81 -16.60
CA THR A 19 23.05 3.47 -17.36
C THR A 19 21.73 2.72 -17.26
N ALA A 20 21.71 1.39 -17.41
CA ALA A 20 20.50 0.60 -17.25
C ALA A 20 19.90 0.74 -15.84
N LYS A 21 20.73 0.73 -14.80
CA LYS A 21 20.28 0.96 -13.41
C LYS A 21 19.61 2.32 -13.28
N VAL A 22 20.23 3.40 -13.76
CA VAL A 22 19.64 4.75 -13.75
C VAL A 22 18.32 4.81 -14.52
N ILE A 23 18.25 4.20 -15.71
CA ILE A 23 17.03 4.17 -16.51
C ILE A 23 15.88 3.45 -15.79
N TYR A 24 16.17 2.38 -15.05
CA TYR A 24 15.16 1.74 -14.22
C TYR A 24 14.60 2.69 -13.15
N PHE A 25 15.45 3.45 -12.46
CA PHE A 25 14.99 4.45 -11.48
C PHE A 25 14.07 5.49 -12.14
N TYR A 26 14.45 6.04 -13.29
CA TYR A 26 13.58 6.98 -14.02
C TYR A 26 12.25 6.34 -14.41
N ALA A 27 12.27 5.13 -14.96
CA ALA A 27 11.05 4.41 -15.32
C ALA A 27 10.14 4.15 -14.09
N HIS A 28 10.74 3.81 -12.95
CA HIS A 28 10.05 3.52 -11.69
C HIS A 28 9.49 4.77 -11.01
N LEU A 29 10.19 5.89 -11.09
CA LEU A 29 9.77 7.16 -10.50
C LEU A 29 8.72 7.87 -11.34
N PHE A 30 8.97 8.03 -12.63
CA PHE A 30 8.21 8.93 -13.50
C PHE A 30 7.20 8.23 -14.40
N ARG A 31 7.19 6.89 -14.45
CA ARG A 31 6.24 6.07 -15.23
C ARG A 31 6.02 6.60 -16.65
N PRO A 32 7.08 6.62 -17.47
CA PRO A 32 7.03 7.20 -18.80
C PRO A 32 5.98 6.52 -19.67
N THR A 33 5.38 7.28 -20.60
CA THR A 33 4.37 6.77 -21.54
C THR A 33 4.99 6.20 -22.82
N SER A 34 6.30 6.31 -22.98
CA SER A 34 7.06 5.76 -24.12
C SER A 34 8.57 5.79 -23.83
N ILE A 35 9.36 5.11 -24.67
CA ILE A 35 10.83 5.23 -24.65
C ILE A 35 11.29 6.68 -24.89
N GLU A 36 10.56 7.44 -25.71
CA GLU A 36 10.87 8.85 -26.00
C GLU A 36 10.64 9.74 -24.77
N SER A 37 9.50 9.58 -24.10
CA SER A 37 9.22 10.25 -22.83
C SER A 37 10.26 9.90 -21.75
N LEU A 38 10.73 8.65 -21.71
CA LEU A 38 11.79 8.25 -20.79
C LEU A 38 13.15 8.89 -21.14
N ALA A 39 13.46 9.06 -22.42
CA ALA A 39 14.66 9.75 -22.89
C ALA A 39 14.63 11.24 -22.52
N GLU A 40 13.49 11.91 -22.72
CA GLU A 40 13.28 13.31 -22.32
C GLU A 40 13.46 13.50 -20.80
N GLN A 41 12.82 12.64 -19.99
CA GLN A 41 12.89 12.70 -18.53
C GLN A 41 14.30 12.45 -18.00
N SER A 42 15.01 11.48 -18.58
CA SER A 42 16.38 11.13 -18.18
C SER A 42 17.44 12.06 -18.79
N LYS A 43 17.06 12.93 -19.74
CA LYS A 43 17.97 13.78 -20.53
C LYS A 43 19.07 12.98 -21.23
N LEU A 44 18.76 11.75 -21.64
CA LEU A 44 19.68 10.86 -22.35
C LEU A 44 19.22 10.66 -23.79
N ASP A 45 20.16 10.32 -24.66
CA ASP A 45 19.85 9.97 -26.05
C ASP A 45 18.89 8.77 -26.13
N ARG A 46 17.93 8.83 -27.06
CA ARG A 46 16.91 7.81 -27.25
C ARG A 46 17.49 6.43 -27.55
N ASN A 47 18.58 6.33 -28.31
CA ASN A 47 19.21 5.03 -28.59
C ASN A 47 19.88 4.47 -27.33
N THR A 48 20.48 5.32 -26.51
CA THR A 48 21.03 4.93 -25.20
C THR A 48 19.93 4.37 -24.30
N VAL A 49 18.80 5.08 -24.17
CA VAL A 49 17.64 4.62 -23.38
C VAL A 49 17.08 3.32 -23.94
N SER A 50 16.94 3.21 -25.26
CA SER A 50 16.44 1.99 -25.90
C SER A 50 17.35 0.78 -25.62
N LYS A 51 18.68 0.95 -25.66
CA LYS A 51 19.63 -0.12 -25.34
C LYS A 51 19.53 -0.53 -23.86
N ALA A 52 19.45 0.45 -22.96
CA ALA A 52 19.24 0.22 -21.53
C ALA A 52 17.93 -0.53 -21.24
N CYS A 53 16.83 -0.18 -21.92
CA CYS A 53 15.55 -0.89 -21.78
C CYS A 53 15.65 -2.36 -22.22
N VAL A 54 16.37 -2.66 -23.31
CA VAL A 54 16.61 -4.04 -23.77
C VAL A 54 17.43 -4.81 -22.75
N GLU A 55 18.45 -4.19 -22.17
CA GLU A 55 19.29 -4.79 -21.13
C GLU A 55 18.49 -5.10 -19.86
N LEU A 56 17.67 -4.15 -19.40
CA LEU A 56 16.75 -4.36 -18.26
C LEU A 56 15.74 -5.47 -18.55
N GLN A 57 15.19 -5.52 -19.76
CA GLN A 57 14.24 -6.55 -20.17
C GLN A 57 14.88 -7.95 -20.17
N LYS A 58 16.11 -8.07 -20.68
CA LYS A 58 16.87 -9.33 -20.67
C LYS A 58 17.11 -9.84 -19.25
N ASN A 59 17.31 -8.93 -18.30
CA ASN A 59 17.53 -9.24 -16.89
C ASN A 59 16.22 -9.30 -16.06
N GLY A 60 15.05 -9.16 -16.69
CA GLY A 60 13.75 -9.28 -16.02
C GLY A 60 13.30 -8.07 -15.19
N TRP A 61 14.01 -6.94 -15.28
CA TRP A 61 13.71 -5.70 -14.56
C TRP A 61 12.75 -4.78 -15.31
N LEU A 62 12.43 -5.08 -16.56
CA LEU A 62 11.55 -4.22 -17.37
C LEU A 62 10.75 -5.07 -18.34
N LYS A 63 9.50 -4.70 -18.57
CA LYS A 63 8.69 -5.22 -19.67
C LYS A 63 8.30 -4.07 -20.58
N THR A 64 8.33 -4.32 -21.88
CA THR A 64 7.80 -3.37 -22.85
C THR A 64 6.38 -3.79 -23.20
N VAL A 65 5.40 -2.92 -22.92
CA VAL A 65 4.01 -3.14 -23.32
C VAL A 65 3.66 -2.25 -24.51
N SER A 66 2.91 -2.79 -25.46
CA SER A 66 2.42 -2.02 -26.60
C SER A 66 1.11 -1.34 -26.23
N HIS A 67 1.06 -0.03 -26.33
CA HIS A 67 -0.17 0.75 -26.16
C HIS A 67 -0.45 1.53 -27.45
N GLY A 68 -1.28 0.94 -28.31
CA GLY A 68 -1.44 1.40 -29.70
C GLY A 68 -0.13 1.29 -30.48
N GLN A 69 0.33 2.41 -31.05
CA GLN A 69 1.59 2.48 -31.80
C GLN A 69 2.83 2.68 -30.90
N ARG A 70 2.65 2.91 -29.59
CA ARG A 70 3.74 3.27 -28.67
C ARG A 70 4.22 2.05 -27.88
N LYS A 71 5.53 1.97 -27.67
CA LYS A 71 6.18 1.02 -26.76
C LYS A 71 6.41 1.69 -25.41
N VAL A 72 5.74 1.20 -24.38
CA VAL A 72 5.79 1.73 -23.02
C VAL A 72 6.72 0.86 -22.17
N PRO A 73 7.83 1.41 -21.65
CA PRO A 73 8.69 0.70 -20.72
C PRO A 73 8.04 0.68 -19.33
N VAL A 74 7.67 -0.51 -18.86
CA VAL A 74 7.07 -0.73 -17.54
C VAL A 74 8.11 -1.43 -16.65
N PRO A 75 8.54 -0.79 -15.55
CA PRO A 75 9.47 -1.40 -14.62
C PRO A 75 8.81 -2.59 -13.94
N VAL A 76 9.55 -3.68 -13.80
CA VAL A 76 9.10 -4.91 -13.15
C VAL A 76 10.11 -5.28 -12.06
N VAL A 77 9.61 -5.84 -10.95
CA VAL A 77 10.46 -6.44 -9.93
C VAL A 77 10.66 -7.91 -10.29
N PRO A 78 11.90 -8.38 -10.53
CA PRO A 78 12.16 -9.77 -10.87
C PRO A 78 11.64 -10.74 -9.81
N HIS A 79 11.27 -11.95 -10.22
CA HIS A 79 10.73 -12.97 -9.32
C HIS A 79 11.65 -13.26 -8.12
N SER A 80 12.96 -13.36 -8.34
CA SER A 80 13.96 -13.58 -7.27
C SER A 80 13.95 -12.46 -6.23
N VAL A 81 13.82 -11.20 -6.67
CA VAL A 81 13.75 -10.04 -5.78
C VAL A 81 12.42 -10.01 -5.03
N GLN A 82 11.31 -10.36 -5.70
CA GLN A 82 10.02 -10.52 -5.04
C GLN A 82 10.04 -11.60 -3.94
N GLN A 83 10.81 -12.68 -4.11
CA GLN A 83 10.99 -13.69 -3.05
C GLN A 83 11.73 -13.12 -1.83
N ILE A 84 12.73 -12.26 -2.04
CA ILE A 84 13.42 -11.57 -0.95
C ILE A 84 12.44 -10.62 -0.23
N GLN A 85 11.67 -9.84 -0.98
CA GLN A 85 10.63 -8.98 -0.41
C GLN A 85 9.58 -9.78 0.37
N ALA A 86 9.17 -10.94 -0.13
CA ALA A 86 8.21 -11.81 0.53
C ALA A 86 8.73 -12.33 1.88
N LYS A 87 10.00 -12.78 1.94
CA LYS A 87 10.64 -13.19 3.21
C LYS A 87 10.72 -12.03 4.20
N PHE A 88 11.09 -10.84 3.73
CA PHE A 88 11.12 -9.65 4.57
C PHE A 88 9.72 -9.31 5.09
N LEU A 89 8.69 -9.37 4.24
CA LEU A 89 7.30 -9.12 4.59
C LEU A 89 6.83 -10.05 5.72
N GLU A 90 7.19 -11.33 5.68
CA GLU A 90 6.86 -12.30 6.73
C GLU A 90 7.52 -11.93 8.07
N THR A 91 8.81 -11.60 8.06
CA THR A 91 9.54 -11.16 9.26
C THR A 91 8.95 -9.88 9.83
N ALA A 92 8.70 -8.88 8.98
CA ALA A 92 8.11 -7.61 9.40
C ALA A 92 6.68 -7.80 9.92
N PHE A 93 5.88 -8.65 9.25
CA PHE A 93 4.55 -9.00 9.71
C PHE A 93 4.58 -9.66 11.08
N ALA A 94 5.52 -10.57 11.35
CA ALA A 94 5.66 -11.22 12.65
C ALA A 94 5.96 -10.23 13.79
N LEU A 95 6.72 -9.17 13.51
CA LEU A 95 7.11 -8.13 14.47
C LEU A 95 6.09 -6.98 14.60
N ALA A 96 5.21 -6.80 13.63
CA ALA A 96 4.27 -5.68 13.61
C ALA A 96 3.31 -5.70 14.82
N PRO A 97 3.14 -4.60 15.56
CA PRO A 97 2.19 -4.54 16.68
C PRO A 97 0.74 -4.59 16.19
N GLN A 98 0.42 -3.75 15.21
CA GLN A 98 -0.91 -3.63 14.62
C GLN A 98 -0.97 -4.39 13.29
N LYS A 99 -1.25 -5.69 13.36
CA LYS A 99 -1.20 -6.59 12.18
C LYS A 99 -2.13 -6.13 11.03
N GLY A 100 -3.35 -5.69 11.35
CA GLY A 100 -4.33 -5.29 10.33
C GLY A 100 -3.97 -3.98 9.62
N GLU A 101 -3.48 -2.99 10.38
CA GLU A 101 -2.92 -1.75 9.85
C GLU A 101 -1.70 -2.02 8.97
N PHE A 102 -0.78 -2.89 9.43
CA PHE A 102 0.39 -3.31 8.66
C PHE A 102 0.00 -3.94 7.30
N LEU A 103 -1.00 -4.83 7.30
CA LEU A 103 -1.49 -5.45 6.06
C LEU A 103 -2.18 -4.44 5.16
N THR A 104 -2.96 -3.50 5.73
CA THR A 104 -3.60 -2.42 4.99
C THR A 104 -2.56 -1.57 4.26
N LYS A 105 -1.53 -1.12 4.98
CA LYS A 105 -0.40 -0.38 4.41
C LYS A 105 0.30 -1.18 3.32
N GLY A 106 0.56 -2.48 3.56
CA GLY A 106 1.15 -3.40 2.57
C GLY A 106 0.31 -3.57 1.29
N MET A 107 -1.02 -3.53 1.39
CA MET A 107 -1.92 -3.59 0.23
C MET A 107 -1.93 -2.25 -0.54
N LEU A 108 -2.00 -1.13 0.17
CA LEU A 108 -1.94 0.21 -0.43
C LEU A 108 -0.60 0.43 -1.15
N ASP A 109 0.47 -0.07 -0.56
CA ASP A 109 1.84 -0.09 -1.05
C ASP A 109 2.05 -0.73 -2.44
N ILE A 110 1.11 -1.57 -2.89
CA ILE A 110 1.15 -2.21 -4.21
C ILE A 110 -0.01 -1.75 -5.11
N LEU A 111 -1.14 -1.36 -4.53
CA LEU A 111 -2.34 -0.96 -5.28
C LEU A 111 -2.36 0.52 -5.63
N VAL A 112 -1.77 1.36 -4.77
CA VAL A 112 -1.73 2.82 -4.94
C VAL A 112 -0.30 3.20 -5.35
N PRO A 113 -0.11 3.63 -6.60
CA PRO A 113 1.20 3.93 -7.15
C PRO A 113 1.67 5.36 -6.78
N SER A 114 0.99 6.07 -5.87
CA SER A 114 1.42 7.35 -5.31
C SER A 114 2.42 7.16 -4.17
N ARG A 115 3.40 8.07 -4.08
CA ARG A 115 4.39 8.14 -3.00
C ARG A 115 4.18 9.32 -2.06
N ASP A 116 3.21 10.19 -2.37
CA ASP A 116 2.95 11.41 -1.61
C ASP A 116 2.02 11.08 -0.45
N TYR A 117 2.51 10.27 0.50
CA TYR A 117 1.74 9.88 1.68
C TYR A 117 2.55 10.01 2.96
N VAL A 118 1.82 10.14 4.07
CA VAL A 118 2.33 10.14 5.43
C VAL A 118 1.61 9.05 6.21
N ASP A 119 2.37 8.10 6.75
CA ASP A 119 1.83 7.10 7.69
C ASP A 119 1.68 7.74 9.08
N ASN A 120 0.62 7.38 9.80
CA ASN A 120 0.31 7.87 11.15
C ASN A 120 0.24 9.41 11.20
N ALA A 121 -0.41 9.99 10.20
CA ALA A 121 -0.47 11.43 9.99
C ALA A 121 -1.38 12.10 11.02
N ARG A 122 -0.91 13.19 11.63
CA ARG A 122 -1.67 14.01 12.58
C ARG A 122 -1.75 15.46 12.10
N PRO A 123 -2.53 15.76 11.05
CA PRO A 123 -2.67 17.14 10.57
C PRO A 123 -3.24 18.05 11.66
N ASP A 124 -2.83 19.31 11.69
CA ASP A 124 -3.23 20.27 12.72
C ASP A 124 -4.75 20.44 12.84
N PHE A 125 -5.47 20.38 11.71
CA PHE A 125 -6.94 20.48 11.69
C PHE A 125 -7.64 19.23 12.24
N LEU A 126 -6.92 18.12 12.40
CA LEU A 126 -7.46 16.83 12.83
C LEU A 126 -7.31 16.67 14.35
N ALA A 127 -7.84 17.62 15.11
CA ALA A 127 -7.89 17.58 16.56
C ALA A 127 -9.33 17.49 17.05
N ASN A 128 -9.56 16.75 18.14
CA ASN A 128 -10.88 16.71 18.75
C ASN A 128 -11.23 18.12 19.28
N PRO A 129 -12.31 18.75 18.78
CA PRO A 129 -12.62 20.14 19.14
C PRO A 129 -13.02 20.30 20.61
N LEU A 130 -13.42 19.21 21.29
CA LEU A 130 -13.82 19.24 22.70
C LEU A 130 -12.64 19.07 23.65
N THR A 131 -11.66 18.23 23.29
CA THR A 131 -10.54 17.88 24.19
C THR A 131 -9.21 18.49 23.76
N GLY A 132 -9.11 18.99 22.53
CA GLY A 132 -7.86 19.44 21.91
C GLY A 132 -6.89 18.31 21.54
N GLU A 133 -7.27 17.04 21.78
CA GLU A 133 -6.41 15.90 21.48
C GLU A 133 -6.28 15.66 19.97
N SER A 134 -5.05 15.57 19.46
CA SER A 134 -4.80 15.20 18.07
C SER A 134 -5.33 13.80 17.76
N LEU A 135 -6.08 13.69 16.68
CA LEU A 135 -6.44 12.44 16.04
C LEU A 135 -5.41 12.13 14.94
N GLU A 136 -5.43 10.90 14.45
CA GLU A 136 -4.43 10.36 13.53
C GLU A 136 -5.11 9.66 12.36
N TYR A 137 -4.51 9.73 11.16
CA TYR A 137 -4.76 8.84 10.03
C TYR A 137 -3.69 7.75 9.94
N ASP A 138 -4.09 6.48 9.81
CA ASP A 138 -3.10 5.39 9.63
C ASP A 138 -2.24 5.64 8.38
N ARG A 139 -2.86 6.08 7.28
CA ARG A 139 -2.16 6.58 6.08
C ARG A 139 -2.93 7.72 5.44
N TYR A 140 -2.25 8.85 5.21
CA TYR A 140 -2.79 10.01 4.51
C TYR A 140 -2.02 10.29 3.23
N TYR A 141 -2.70 10.18 2.09
CA TYR A 141 -2.24 10.62 0.78
C TYR A 141 -2.53 12.11 0.59
N LEU A 142 -1.52 12.88 0.18
CA LEU A 142 -1.59 14.33 0.00
C LEU A 142 -2.56 14.75 -1.11
N GLU A 143 -2.97 13.81 -1.95
CA GLU A 143 -4.10 13.94 -2.87
C GLU A 143 -5.45 14.10 -2.17
N GLY A 144 -5.51 14.13 -0.83
CA GLY A 144 -6.72 14.35 -0.05
C GLY A 144 -7.52 13.07 0.17
N VAL A 145 -6.81 11.96 0.46
CA VAL A 145 -7.40 10.66 0.76
C VAL A 145 -6.70 10.06 1.97
N ALA A 146 -7.47 9.67 2.98
CA ALA A 146 -6.97 8.99 4.17
C ALA A 146 -7.52 7.57 4.26
N PHE A 147 -6.72 6.63 4.76
CA PHE A 147 -7.14 5.28 5.09
C PHE A 147 -7.01 5.03 6.58
N GLU A 148 -8.00 4.31 7.13
CA GLU A 148 -8.11 3.93 8.53
C GLU A 148 -8.43 2.44 8.64
N PHE A 149 -7.64 1.69 9.39
CA PHE A 149 -7.94 0.31 9.69
C PHE A 149 -8.72 0.19 11.00
N ASN A 150 -9.99 -0.18 10.88
CA ASN A 150 -10.82 -0.49 12.04
C ASN A 150 -10.52 -1.91 12.52
N GLY A 151 -9.77 -2.00 13.64
CA GLY A 151 -9.53 -3.26 14.34
C GLY A 151 -10.81 -3.90 14.89
N SER A 152 -10.70 -5.15 15.37
CA SER A 152 -11.82 -5.91 15.96
C SER A 152 -12.51 -5.20 17.13
N GLN A 153 -11.84 -4.24 17.76
CA GLN A 153 -12.37 -3.38 18.83
C GLN A 153 -13.49 -2.43 18.38
N HIS A 154 -13.70 -2.23 17.07
CA HIS A 154 -14.82 -1.43 16.53
C HIS A 154 -16.11 -2.25 16.30
N TYR A 155 -16.06 -3.59 16.38
CA TYR A 155 -17.18 -4.47 15.97
C TYR A 155 -18.05 -4.96 17.13
N GLY A 156 -17.67 -4.65 18.38
CA GLY A 156 -18.43 -4.95 19.59
C GLY A 156 -17.58 -4.78 20.84
N PRO A 157 -18.19 -4.70 22.04
CA PRO A 157 -17.44 -4.72 23.29
C PRO A 157 -16.59 -5.99 23.34
N THR A 158 -15.28 -5.83 23.40
CA THR A 158 -14.37 -6.98 23.55
C THR A 158 -14.20 -7.28 25.04
N GLN A 159 -13.88 -8.53 25.43
CA GLN A 159 -13.58 -8.87 26.84
C GLN A 159 -12.48 -7.98 27.47
N LYS A 160 -11.67 -7.30 26.66
CA LYS A 160 -10.63 -6.36 27.09
C LYS A 160 -11.15 -4.92 27.34
N TYR A 161 -12.33 -4.57 26.80
CA TYR A 161 -13.01 -3.27 26.93
C TYR A 161 -14.53 -3.48 27.02
N PRO A 162 -15.04 -3.98 28.17
CA PRO A 162 -16.48 -4.23 28.38
C PRO A 162 -17.29 -2.94 28.61
N ASN A 163 -16.64 -1.77 28.61
CA ASN A 163 -17.26 -0.54 29.07
C ASN A 163 -18.02 0.17 27.94
N LYS A 164 -19.35 0.30 28.09
CA LYS A 164 -20.21 1.01 27.13
C LYS A 164 -19.77 2.45 26.86
N GLU A 165 -19.06 3.07 27.80
CA GLU A 165 -18.52 4.43 27.65
C GLU A 165 -17.31 4.50 26.72
N GLU A 166 -16.42 3.51 26.76
CA GLU A 166 -15.28 3.43 25.82
C GLU A 166 -15.77 3.22 24.39
N PHE A 167 -16.81 2.39 24.20
CA PHE A 167 -17.44 2.20 22.90
C PHE A 167 -18.08 3.48 22.36
N LYS A 168 -18.76 4.25 23.23
CA LYS A 168 -19.31 5.57 22.87
C LYS A 168 -18.20 6.57 22.53
N SER A 169 -17.09 6.56 23.28
CA SER A 169 -15.93 7.41 23.05
C SER A 169 -15.26 7.11 21.70
N ILE A 170 -15.07 5.84 21.36
CA ILE A 170 -14.55 5.41 20.05
C ILE A 170 -15.46 5.91 18.93
N ARG A 171 -16.77 5.66 19.03
CA ARG A 171 -17.73 6.12 18.03
C ARG A 171 -17.78 7.64 17.90
N ALA A 172 -17.63 8.38 19.00
CA ALA A 172 -17.55 9.83 18.99
C ALA A 172 -16.27 10.31 18.27
N ARG A 173 -15.12 9.69 18.54
CA ARG A 173 -13.85 9.99 17.85
C ARG A 173 -13.96 9.71 16.35
N ASP A 174 -14.57 8.60 15.96
CA ASP A 174 -14.79 8.25 14.55
C ASP A 174 -15.69 9.27 13.84
N LEU A 175 -16.77 9.71 14.49
CA LEU A 175 -17.67 10.74 13.95
C LEU A 175 -16.98 12.11 13.82
N VAL A 176 -16.21 12.52 14.83
CA VAL A 176 -15.42 13.76 14.79
C VAL A 176 -14.39 13.69 13.66
N LYS A 177 -13.64 12.59 13.57
CA LYS A 177 -12.64 12.38 12.52
C LYS A 177 -13.28 12.47 11.14
N LYS A 178 -14.43 11.82 10.94
CA LYS A 178 -15.18 11.88 9.69
C LYS A 178 -15.65 13.30 9.36
N GLY A 179 -16.24 14.02 10.32
CA GLY A 179 -16.71 15.39 10.13
C GLY A 179 -15.56 16.34 9.74
N LEU A 180 -14.44 16.29 10.47
CA LEU A 180 -13.26 17.09 10.17
C LEU A 180 -12.64 16.75 8.81
N SER A 181 -12.63 15.46 8.44
CA SER A 181 -12.19 15.02 7.11
C SER A 181 -13.02 15.65 6.00
N GLU A 182 -14.35 15.58 6.13
CA GLU A 182 -15.29 16.12 5.14
C GLU A 182 -15.16 17.64 5.02
N GLU A 183 -15.04 18.36 6.14
CA GLU A 183 -14.84 19.81 6.16
C GLU A 183 -13.58 20.25 5.40
N HIS A 184 -12.51 19.44 5.45
CA HIS A 184 -11.24 19.72 4.80
C HIS A 184 -11.12 19.08 3.40
N GLY A 185 -12.22 18.52 2.86
CA GLY A 185 -12.24 17.91 1.53
C GLY A 185 -11.40 16.63 1.42
N ILE A 186 -11.25 15.90 2.52
CA ILE A 186 -10.52 14.63 2.61
C ILE A 186 -11.50 13.47 2.51
N ILE A 187 -11.21 12.53 1.61
CA ILE A 187 -11.96 11.28 1.50
C ILE A 187 -11.40 10.31 2.55
N LEU A 188 -12.16 10.08 3.62
CA LEU A 188 -11.81 9.10 4.65
C LEU A 188 -12.32 7.70 4.28
N VAL A 189 -11.40 6.76 4.03
CA VAL A 189 -11.70 5.38 3.68
C VAL A 189 -11.44 4.46 4.87
N THR A 190 -12.51 3.94 5.44
CA THR A 190 -12.42 2.92 6.49
C THR A 190 -12.22 1.53 5.89
N VAL A 191 -11.26 0.78 6.44
CA VAL A 191 -10.88 -0.58 6.07
C VAL A 191 -11.12 -1.50 7.27
N SER A 192 -11.80 -2.60 7.05
CA SER A 192 -12.00 -3.66 8.04
C SER A 192 -11.10 -4.85 7.76
N PHE A 193 -10.99 -5.77 8.72
CA PHE A 193 -10.30 -7.04 8.46
C PHE A 193 -10.91 -7.80 7.27
N ARG A 194 -12.23 -7.66 7.00
CA ARG A 194 -12.91 -8.34 5.90
C ARG A 194 -12.45 -7.82 4.53
N ASP A 195 -12.00 -6.58 4.49
CA ASP A 195 -11.55 -5.91 3.26
C ASP A 195 -10.12 -6.29 2.87
N LEU A 196 -9.37 -7.03 3.70
CA LEU A 196 -7.96 -7.40 3.48
C LEU A 196 -7.78 -8.49 2.38
N THR A 197 -8.40 -8.30 1.22
CA THR A 197 -8.02 -8.92 -0.07
C THR A 197 -7.56 -7.80 -1.01
N LEU A 198 -6.70 -8.11 -1.97
CA LEU A 198 -6.36 -7.26 -3.11
C LEU A 198 -7.61 -6.72 -3.80
N THR A 199 -8.59 -7.58 -4.11
CA THR A 199 -9.81 -7.18 -4.82
C THR A 199 -10.63 -6.14 -4.03
N ARG A 200 -10.97 -6.44 -2.76
CA ARG A 200 -11.73 -5.50 -1.91
C ARG A 200 -10.97 -4.22 -1.60
N MET A 201 -9.66 -4.31 -1.37
CA MET A 201 -8.83 -3.12 -1.19
C MET A 201 -8.82 -2.26 -2.46
N GLN A 202 -8.75 -2.87 -3.64
CA GLN A 202 -8.81 -2.16 -4.91
C GLN A 202 -10.18 -1.46 -5.11
N GLU A 203 -11.29 -2.13 -4.76
CA GLU A 203 -12.63 -1.54 -4.77
C GLU A 203 -12.77 -0.32 -3.83
N LYS A 204 -11.97 -0.28 -2.76
CA LYS A 204 -11.98 0.81 -1.77
C LYS A 204 -11.12 2.01 -2.16
N ILE A 205 -10.25 1.90 -3.17
CA ILE A 205 -9.41 3.01 -3.60
C ILE A 205 -10.28 4.03 -4.36
N PRO A 206 -10.40 5.28 -3.88
CA PRO A 206 -11.22 6.28 -4.55
C PRO A 206 -10.55 6.74 -5.84
N PRO A 207 -11.32 7.23 -6.84
CA PRO A 207 -10.80 7.70 -8.13
C PRO A 207 -9.77 8.84 -8.03
N ARG A 208 -9.70 9.52 -6.88
CA ARG A 208 -8.74 10.58 -6.60
C ARG A 208 -7.30 10.06 -6.49
N LEU A 209 -7.14 8.78 -6.17
CA LEU A 209 -5.84 8.13 -6.18
C LEU A 209 -5.64 7.40 -7.51
N PRO A 210 -4.41 7.39 -8.04
CA PRO A 210 -4.10 6.53 -9.16
C PRO A 210 -4.27 5.06 -8.76
N SER A 211 -4.60 4.22 -9.73
CA SER A 211 -4.60 2.77 -9.57
C SER A 211 -3.64 2.16 -10.58
N CYS A 212 -2.90 1.14 -10.16
CA CYS A 212 -2.05 0.36 -11.07
C CYS A 212 -2.48 -1.10 -11.12
N GLN A 213 -2.15 -1.76 -12.22
CA GLN A 213 -2.24 -3.22 -12.30
C GLN A 213 -1.11 -3.82 -11.47
N VAL A 214 -1.46 -4.79 -10.62
CA VAL A 214 -0.52 -5.51 -9.75
C VAL A 214 -0.27 -6.90 -10.34
N ASP A 215 0.99 -7.34 -10.28
CA ASP A 215 1.35 -8.74 -10.54
C ASP A 215 0.85 -9.62 -9.38
N THR A 216 -0.41 -10.06 -9.48
CA THR A 216 -1.06 -10.88 -8.45
C THR A 216 -0.43 -12.27 -8.31
N ASP A 217 0.26 -12.73 -9.35
CA ASP A 217 1.00 -14.00 -9.37
C ASP A 217 2.45 -13.86 -8.90
N GLY A 218 2.85 -12.65 -8.51
CA GLY A 218 4.14 -12.38 -7.92
C GLY A 218 4.29 -13.02 -6.53
N PRO A 219 5.49 -13.53 -6.16
CA PRO A 219 5.75 -14.03 -4.80
C PRO A 219 5.34 -13.05 -3.70
N TYR A 220 5.58 -11.75 -3.88
CA TYR A 220 5.25 -10.74 -2.89
C TYR A 220 3.73 -10.60 -2.68
N ALA A 221 2.97 -10.45 -3.77
CA ALA A 221 1.51 -10.32 -3.72
C ALA A 221 0.86 -11.58 -3.13
N ARG A 222 1.32 -12.78 -3.53
CA ARG A 222 0.84 -14.04 -2.96
C ARG A 222 1.10 -14.16 -1.46
N THR A 223 2.28 -13.76 -0.99
CA THR A 223 2.59 -13.80 0.44
C THR A 223 1.72 -12.81 1.21
N LEU A 224 1.52 -11.59 0.69
CA LEU A 224 0.64 -10.60 1.33
C LEU A 224 -0.82 -11.09 1.42
N GLU A 225 -1.35 -11.67 0.35
CA GLU A 225 -2.68 -12.31 0.34
C GLU A 225 -2.77 -13.47 1.34
N ARG A 226 -1.75 -14.33 1.38
CA ARG A 226 -1.69 -15.45 2.32
C ARG A 226 -1.74 -14.97 3.77
N LEU A 227 -0.88 -14.01 4.14
CA LEU A 227 -0.85 -13.42 5.49
C LEU A 227 -2.19 -12.75 5.83
N SER A 228 -2.79 -12.05 4.87
CA SER A 228 -4.10 -11.41 5.06
C SER A 228 -5.21 -12.43 5.28
N ARG A 229 -5.22 -13.52 4.52
CA ARG A 229 -6.16 -14.63 4.71
C ARG A 229 -6.01 -15.28 6.09
N GLU A 230 -4.79 -15.54 6.54
CA GLU A 230 -4.51 -16.11 7.86
C GLU A 230 -4.96 -15.18 8.98
N TYR A 231 -4.67 -13.88 8.87
CA TYR A 231 -5.13 -12.86 9.81
C TYR A 231 -6.67 -12.80 9.87
N ARG A 232 -7.35 -12.73 8.73
CA ARG A 232 -8.83 -12.77 8.68
C ARG A 232 -9.43 -14.00 9.33
N ALA A 233 -8.88 -15.17 9.05
CA ALA A 233 -9.36 -16.42 9.63
C ALA A 233 -9.22 -16.42 11.16
N THR A 234 -8.14 -15.82 11.66
CA THR A 234 -7.89 -15.66 13.10
C THR A 234 -8.92 -14.73 13.73
N ILE A 235 -9.12 -13.54 13.17
CA ILE A 235 -10.11 -12.57 13.68
C ILE A 235 -11.54 -13.13 13.59
N ALA A 236 -11.91 -13.79 12.49
CA ALA A 236 -13.24 -14.38 12.33
C ALA A 236 -13.52 -15.49 13.36
N LYS A 237 -12.50 -16.24 13.80
CA LYS A 237 -12.64 -17.23 14.89
C LYS A 237 -12.86 -16.53 16.24
N ILE A 238 -12.13 -15.45 16.50
CA ILE A 238 -12.28 -14.65 17.73
C ILE A 238 -13.69 -14.06 17.80
N GLU A 239 -14.20 -13.46 16.71
CA GLU A 239 -15.58 -12.92 16.65
C GLU A 239 -16.63 -14.00 16.93
N LYS A 240 -16.48 -15.20 16.34
CA LYS A 240 -17.42 -16.31 16.55
C LYS A 240 -17.40 -16.86 17.98
N GLY A 241 -16.22 -16.97 18.59
CA GLY A 241 -16.07 -17.42 19.98
C GLY A 241 -16.69 -16.45 20.98
N GLN A 242 -16.57 -15.14 20.71
CA GLN A 242 -17.19 -14.09 21.53
C GLN A 242 -18.72 -14.13 21.45
N ALA A 243 -19.28 -14.26 20.23
CA ALA A 243 -20.73 -14.34 20.04
C ALA A 243 -21.40 -15.56 20.72
N GLN A 244 -20.66 -16.68 20.88
CA GLN A 244 -21.16 -17.87 21.58
C GLN A 244 -21.08 -17.75 23.10
N THR A 245 -20.16 -16.93 23.63
CA THR A 245 -19.99 -16.73 25.07
C THR A 245 -21.02 -15.75 25.64
N GLU A 246 -21.58 -14.86 24.81
CA GLU A 246 -22.63 -13.90 25.20
C GLU A 246 -24.06 -14.50 25.22
N GLN A 247 -24.23 -15.76 24.81
CA GLN A 247 -25.52 -16.47 24.79
C GLN A 247 -25.73 -17.44 25.97
N ILE A 248 -24.80 -17.47 26.93
CA ILE A 248 -24.82 -18.30 28.15
C ILE A 248 -24.86 -17.38 29.36
#